data_AF-A0AAU4WKK8-F1
#
_entry.id   AF-A0AAU4WKK8-F1
#
_cell.length_a   1.000
_cell.length_b   1.000
_cell.length_c   1.000
_cell.angle_alpha   90.00
_cell.angle_beta   90.00
_cell.angle_gamma   90.00
#
_symmetry.space_group_name_H-M   'P 1'
#
loop_
_entity.id
_entity.type
_entity.pdbx_description
1 polymer ?
#
loop_
_entity_poly.entity_id
_entity_poly.type
_entity_poly.pdbx_seq_one_letter_code
_entity_poly.pdbx_strand_id
1 'polypeptide(L)'
;MSADRWTQAVRHQLGLGRLVPLGGPQDGCWLAESAARSALHRTAQSVPGVRLGSLRIELADPDGSYESVVSPPPSALPPGPLRIVAECAAAPDEPLPTAASRLRAALTRAASDGLGLTVDQVDLRVTALFDDDAPAQPALVDAEADVVDSRQAKGDSDEERAGQAALSVLGVARLTGALGGLGRAVHIGERSEGTATLPRRHVRIELAVSGGRRALDVARDVRAAVTEALSDHPSVAVLVTAVR
;
A
#
# COMPACT_ATOMS: atom_id res chain seq x y z
N MET A 1 -10.12 27.29 10.39
CA MET A 1 -10.01 26.46 9.16
C MET A 1 -8.77 25.55 9.11
N SER A 2 -7.72 25.76 9.91
CA SER A 2 -6.53 24.87 9.93
C SER A 2 -6.69 23.61 10.79
N ALA A 3 -7.51 23.64 11.85
CA ALA A 3 -7.73 22.52 12.76
C ALA A 3 -8.48 21.34 12.09
N ASP A 4 -9.46 21.63 11.21
CA ASP A 4 -10.21 20.58 10.50
C ASP A 4 -9.35 19.86 9.47
N ARG A 5 -8.50 20.59 8.73
CA ARG A 5 -7.54 20.01 7.77
C ARG A 5 -6.50 19.15 8.47
N TRP A 6 -5.98 19.58 9.62
CA TRP A 6 -5.05 18.78 10.42
C TRP A 6 -5.73 17.52 10.96
N THR A 7 -6.95 17.63 11.49
CA THR A 7 -7.73 16.50 12.00
C THR A 7 -8.08 15.51 10.88
N GLN A 8 -8.34 15.98 9.66
CA GLN A 8 -8.57 15.12 8.50
C GLN A 8 -7.28 14.45 8.02
N ALA A 9 -6.16 15.17 7.98
CA ALA A 9 -4.85 14.59 7.62
C ALA A 9 -4.40 13.51 8.62
N VAL A 10 -4.55 13.76 9.92
CA VAL A 10 -4.25 12.76 10.97
C VAL A 10 -5.19 11.56 10.87
N ARG A 11 -6.49 11.76 10.64
CA ARG A 11 -7.43 10.65 10.41
C ARG A 11 -7.07 9.83 9.17
N HIS A 12 -6.68 10.50 8.09
CA HIS A 12 -6.26 9.84 6.86
C HIS A 12 -4.96 9.05 7.08
N GLN A 13 -3.98 9.62 7.78
CA GLN A 13 -2.73 8.96 8.16
C GLN A 13 -2.96 7.76 9.08
N LEU A 14 -3.82 7.89 10.09
CA LEU A 14 -4.22 6.77 10.98
C LEU A 14 -5.02 5.71 10.22
N GLY A 15 -5.82 6.12 9.23
CA GLY A 15 -6.56 5.23 8.34
C GLY A 15 -5.66 4.39 7.44
N LEU A 16 -4.43 4.85 7.15
CA LEU A 16 -3.49 4.09 6.33
C LEU A 16 -2.95 2.83 7.01
N GLY A 17 -2.87 2.84 8.35
CA GLY A 17 -2.29 1.76 9.14
C GLY A 17 -0.76 1.72 9.06
N ARG A 18 -0.17 0.53 9.25
CA ARG A 18 1.27 0.33 9.02
C ARG A 18 1.59 0.28 7.53
N LEU A 19 2.85 0.56 7.17
CA LEU A 19 3.33 0.38 5.81
C LEU A 19 3.97 -1.01 5.69
N VAL A 20 3.52 -1.82 4.73
CA VAL A 20 4.08 -3.16 4.48
C VAL A 20 5.05 -3.10 3.30
N PRO A 21 6.15 -3.87 3.30
CA PRO A 21 7.06 -3.92 2.16
C PRO A 21 6.34 -4.42 0.91
N LEU A 22 6.52 -3.71 -0.20
CA LEU A 22 6.00 -4.06 -1.50
C LEU A 22 7.16 -4.57 -2.36
N GLY A 23 7.15 -5.87 -2.67
CA GLY A 23 8.27 -6.55 -3.30
C GLY A 23 9.35 -6.99 -2.29
N GLY A 24 10.60 -7.02 -2.76
CA GLY A 24 11.77 -7.39 -1.98
C GLY A 24 12.55 -6.18 -1.45
N PRO A 25 13.61 -6.40 -0.66
CA PRO A 25 14.37 -5.33 0.01
C PRO A 25 15.08 -4.34 -0.94
N GLN A 26 15.24 -4.75 -2.21
CA GLN A 26 15.86 -3.95 -3.27
C GLN A 26 14.88 -2.98 -3.95
N ASP A 27 13.58 -3.18 -3.76
CA ASP A 27 12.55 -2.45 -4.51
C ASP A 27 12.29 -1.05 -3.94
N GLY A 28 12.52 -0.85 -2.63
CA GLY A 28 12.28 0.44 -1.99
C GLY A 28 10.84 0.93 -2.10
N CYS A 29 9.90 -0.01 -2.12
CA CYS A 29 8.49 0.25 -2.28
C CYS A 29 7.73 -0.23 -1.03
N TRP A 30 6.71 0.51 -0.64
CA TRP A 30 5.81 0.17 0.45
C TRP A 30 4.36 0.34 0.04
N LEU A 31 3.48 -0.44 0.66
CA LEU A 31 2.04 -0.38 0.49
C LEU A 31 1.40 -0.09 1.85
N ALA A 32 0.46 0.85 1.90
CA ALA A 32 -0.36 1.03 3.09
C ALA A 32 -1.18 -0.23 3.38
N GLU A 33 -1.18 -0.70 4.63
CA GLU A 33 -1.92 -1.90 5.00
C GLU A 33 -3.41 -1.77 4.66
N SER A 34 -4.00 -0.59 4.86
CA SER A 34 -5.38 -0.31 4.44
C SER A 34 -5.60 -0.53 2.94
N ALA A 35 -4.69 -0.07 2.08
CA ALA A 35 -4.75 -0.27 0.63
C ALA A 35 -4.65 -1.76 0.27
N ALA A 36 -3.73 -2.48 0.91
CA ALA A 36 -3.59 -3.93 0.75
C ALA A 36 -4.89 -4.65 1.16
N ARG A 37 -5.42 -4.32 2.34
CA ARG A 37 -6.68 -4.87 2.84
C ARG A 37 -7.83 -4.60 1.90
N SER A 38 -8.02 -3.37 1.44
CA SER A 38 -9.09 -3.04 0.50
C SER A 38 -8.99 -3.84 -0.80
N ALA A 39 -7.79 -4.02 -1.36
CA ALA A 39 -7.60 -4.81 -2.57
C ALA A 39 -7.88 -6.31 -2.35
N LEU A 40 -7.42 -6.87 -1.23
CA LEU A 40 -7.66 -8.27 -0.85
C LEU A 40 -9.14 -8.54 -0.57
N HIS A 41 -9.83 -7.62 0.10
CA HIS A 41 -11.28 -7.69 0.33
C HIS A 41 -12.06 -7.68 -0.98
N ARG A 42 -11.73 -6.81 -1.95
CA ARG A 42 -12.39 -6.81 -3.27
C ARG A 42 -12.21 -8.13 -4.00
N THR A 43 -11.03 -8.74 -3.90
CA THR A 43 -10.82 -10.08 -4.48
C THR A 43 -11.67 -11.13 -3.78
N ALA A 44 -11.69 -11.12 -2.44
CA ALA A 44 -12.43 -12.09 -1.65
C ALA A 44 -13.96 -12.01 -1.88
N GLN A 45 -14.50 -10.84 -2.20
CA GLN A 45 -15.91 -10.67 -2.58
C GLN A 45 -16.30 -11.45 -3.85
N SER A 46 -15.32 -11.79 -4.70
CA SER A 46 -15.54 -12.59 -5.90
C SER A 46 -15.38 -14.09 -5.66
N VAL A 47 -15.09 -14.52 -4.42
CA VAL A 47 -14.93 -15.93 -4.06
C VAL A 47 -16.26 -16.48 -3.55
N PRO A 48 -16.90 -17.45 -4.23
CA PRO A 48 -18.18 -18.00 -3.80
C PRO A 48 -18.07 -18.75 -2.47
N GLY A 49 -19.15 -18.68 -1.67
CA GLY A 49 -19.30 -19.47 -0.44
C GLY A 49 -18.45 -18.98 0.74
N VAL A 50 -17.78 -17.83 0.64
CA VAL A 50 -16.97 -17.27 1.72
C VAL A 50 -17.17 -15.76 1.87
N ARG A 51 -17.08 -15.28 3.11
CA ARG A 51 -17.06 -13.84 3.43
C ARG A 51 -15.82 -13.54 4.26
N LEU A 52 -14.93 -12.72 3.71
CA LEU A 52 -13.73 -12.29 4.41
C LEU A 52 -14.08 -11.30 5.52
N GLY A 53 -13.67 -11.62 6.75
CA GLY A 53 -13.81 -10.82 7.95
C GLY A 53 -12.55 -9.98 8.21
N SER A 54 -12.03 -10.03 9.43
CA SER A 54 -10.80 -9.30 9.75
C SER A 54 -9.60 -9.83 8.96
N LEU A 55 -8.67 -8.95 8.58
CA LEU A 55 -7.45 -9.29 7.86
C LEU A 55 -6.28 -8.44 8.37
N ARG A 56 -5.12 -9.08 8.58
CA ARG A 56 -3.86 -8.46 8.98
C ARG A 56 -2.69 -9.02 8.16
N ILE A 57 -1.68 -8.18 7.94
CA ILE A 57 -0.44 -8.54 7.20
C ILE A 57 0.79 -8.42 8.10
N GLU A 58 1.36 -9.53 8.52
CA GLU A 58 2.45 -9.60 9.49
C GLU A 58 3.74 -10.08 8.81
N LEU A 59 4.87 -10.02 9.51
CA LEU A 59 6.08 -10.71 9.07
C LEU A 59 5.89 -12.21 9.28
N ALA A 60 6.23 -13.01 8.28
CA ALA A 60 6.31 -14.47 8.41
C ALA A 60 7.59 -14.88 9.15
N ASP A 61 8.65 -14.11 9.00
CA ASP A 61 9.96 -14.32 9.63
C ASP A 61 10.38 -13.03 10.37
N PRO A 62 9.92 -12.83 11.62
CA PRO A 62 10.21 -11.61 12.37
C PRO A 62 11.66 -11.51 12.87
N ASP A 63 12.36 -12.65 12.95
CA ASP A 63 13.75 -12.73 13.41
C ASP A 63 14.75 -12.63 12.23
N GLY A 64 14.27 -12.78 11.00
CA GLY A 64 15.05 -12.61 9.79
C GLY A 64 15.49 -11.16 9.55
N SER A 65 16.71 -11.00 9.03
CA SER A 65 17.26 -9.70 8.66
C SER A 65 17.29 -9.54 7.14
N TYR A 66 16.47 -8.62 6.64
CA TYR A 66 16.40 -8.28 5.22
C TYR A 66 16.62 -6.77 5.06
N GLU A 67 17.85 -6.38 4.71
CA GLU A 67 18.24 -4.97 4.65
C GLU A 67 17.65 -4.26 3.42
N SER A 68 16.96 -3.15 3.66
CA SER A 68 16.43 -2.28 2.62
C SER A 68 17.53 -1.39 2.02
N VAL A 69 17.59 -1.29 0.69
CA VAL A 69 18.54 -0.38 0.02
C VAL A 69 18.20 1.10 0.17
N VAL A 70 16.97 1.38 0.58
CA VAL A 70 16.47 2.74 0.86
C VAL A 70 15.99 2.83 2.30
N SER A 71 16.12 4.01 2.91
CA SER A 71 15.64 4.25 4.27
C SER A 71 14.13 4.00 4.33
N PRO A 72 13.65 3.13 5.25
CA PRO A 72 12.24 2.86 5.37
C PRO A 72 11.49 4.10 5.88
N PRO A 73 10.27 4.37 5.36
CA PRO A 73 9.45 5.43 5.92
C PRO A 73 9.05 5.11 7.37
N PRO A 74 8.67 6.11 8.17
CA PRO A 74 8.14 5.89 9.50
C PRO A 74 6.97 4.89 9.46
N SER A 75 6.86 4.05 10.49
CA SER A 75 5.86 2.97 10.63
C SER A 75 5.89 1.85 9.59
N ALA A 76 6.93 1.77 8.75
CA ALA A 76 7.16 0.62 7.90
C ALA A 76 7.56 -0.61 8.70
N LEU A 77 6.96 -1.75 8.34
CA LEU A 77 7.53 -3.04 8.67
C LEU A 77 8.90 -3.16 7.99
N PRO A 78 9.88 -3.84 8.62
CA PRO A 78 11.11 -4.19 7.95
C PRO A 78 10.79 -5.05 6.72
N PRO A 79 11.65 -5.02 5.68
CA PRO A 79 11.53 -5.94 4.57
C PRO A 79 11.56 -7.39 5.08
N GLY A 80 10.90 -8.30 4.36
CA GLY A 80 10.87 -9.71 4.71
C GLY A 80 9.63 -10.41 4.15
N PRO A 81 9.59 -11.75 4.23
CA PRO A 81 8.42 -12.51 3.84
C PRO A 81 7.24 -12.14 4.73
N LEU A 82 6.06 -12.05 4.13
CA LEU A 82 4.83 -11.62 4.78
C LEU A 82 3.90 -12.81 5.02
N ARG A 83 3.13 -12.71 6.08
CA ARG A 83 2.03 -13.62 6.42
C ARG A 83 0.72 -12.86 6.43
N ILE A 84 -0.28 -13.37 5.73
CA ILE A 84 -1.66 -12.85 5.80
C ILE A 84 -2.42 -13.68 6.81
N VAL A 85 -2.96 -13.04 7.84
CA VAL A 85 -3.85 -13.68 8.82
C VAL A 85 -5.25 -13.11 8.62
N ALA A 86 -6.22 -13.98 8.37
CA ALA A 86 -7.59 -13.56 8.14
C ALA A 86 -8.63 -14.46 8.79
N GLU A 87 -9.74 -13.84 9.15
CA GLU A 87 -10.96 -14.52 9.56
C GLU A 87 -11.91 -14.59 8.38
N CYS A 88 -12.69 -15.67 8.28
CA CYS A 88 -13.74 -15.78 7.30
C CYS A 88 -14.98 -16.49 7.86
N ALA A 89 -16.12 -16.16 7.27
CA ALA A 89 -17.31 -16.99 7.36
C ALA A 89 -17.41 -17.84 6.09
N ALA A 90 -18.00 -19.03 6.20
CA ALA A 90 -18.22 -19.93 5.07
C ALA A 90 -19.68 -20.39 5.01
N ALA A 91 -20.19 -20.63 3.81
CA ALA A 91 -21.49 -21.24 3.62
C ALA A 91 -21.44 -22.77 3.94
N PRO A 92 -22.56 -23.38 4.36
CA PRO A 92 -22.62 -24.81 4.70
C PRO A 92 -22.79 -25.73 3.48
N ASP A 93 -22.75 -25.19 2.26
CA ASP A 93 -22.99 -25.88 0.99
C ASP A 93 -21.82 -26.79 0.56
N GLU A 94 -20.60 -26.51 1.04
CA GLU A 94 -19.42 -27.33 0.78
C GLU A 94 -18.56 -27.57 2.04
N PRO A 95 -17.65 -28.56 2.02
CA PRO A 95 -16.70 -28.77 3.11
C PRO A 95 -15.84 -27.52 3.37
N LEU A 96 -15.78 -27.06 4.62
CA LEU A 96 -15.01 -25.86 5.01
C LEU A 96 -13.55 -25.84 4.51
N PRO A 97 -12.79 -26.96 4.50
CA PRO A 97 -11.45 -26.97 3.95
C PRO A 97 -11.39 -26.61 2.45
N THR A 98 -12.42 -26.94 1.68
CA THR A 98 -12.53 -26.61 0.25
C THR A 98 -12.75 -25.11 0.06
N ALA A 99 -13.74 -24.54 0.77
CA ALA A 99 -14.02 -23.10 0.74
C ALA A 99 -12.81 -22.27 1.19
N ALA A 100 -12.17 -22.67 2.29
CA ALA A 100 -10.96 -22.03 2.81
C ALA A 100 -9.78 -22.15 1.83
N SER A 101 -9.60 -23.29 1.16
CA SER A 101 -8.54 -23.45 0.16
C SER A 101 -8.75 -22.56 -1.06
N ARG A 102 -10.00 -22.40 -1.50
CA ARG A 102 -10.36 -21.46 -2.59
C ARG A 102 -10.05 -20.02 -2.20
N LEU A 103 -10.47 -19.59 -1.00
CA LEU A 103 -10.16 -18.26 -0.48
C LEU A 103 -8.65 -18.04 -0.35
N ARG A 104 -7.92 -19.04 0.18
CA ARG A 104 -6.47 -18.99 0.32
C ARG A 104 -5.80 -18.76 -1.03
N ALA A 105 -6.14 -19.55 -2.03
CA ALA A 105 -5.57 -19.41 -3.37
C ALA A 105 -5.89 -18.04 -3.99
N ALA A 106 -7.10 -17.53 -3.81
CA ALA A 106 -7.49 -16.21 -4.30
C ALA A 106 -6.69 -15.08 -3.63
N LEU A 107 -6.51 -15.14 -2.30
CA LEU A 107 -5.72 -14.16 -1.55
C LEU A 107 -4.23 -14.22 -1.91
N THR A 108 -3.66 -15.43 -2.00
CA THR A 108 -2.26 -15.61 -2.45
C THR A 108 -2.05 -15.02 -3.84
N ARG A 109 -2.95 -15.31 -4.78
CA ARG A 109 -2.89 -14.77 -6.15
C ARG A 109 -3.01 -13.24 -6.16
N ALA A 110 -3.96 -12.67 -5.43
CA ALA A 110 -4.13 -11.22 -5.36
C ALA A 110 -2.92 -10.52 -4.74
N ALA A 111 -2.35 -11.09 -3.68
CA ALA A 111 -1.18 -10.55 -3.01
C ALA A 111 0.05 -10.61 -3.92
N SER A 112 0.33 -11.76 -4.55
CA SER A 112 1.52 -11.95 -5.38
C SER A 112 1.39 -11.30 -6.76
N ASP A 113 0.31 -11.57 -7.49
CA ASP A 113 0.15 -11.17 -8.89
C ASP A 113 -0.45 -9.78 -9.03
N GLY A 114 -1.39 -9.42 -8.14
CA GLY A 114 -2.09 -8.13 -8.17
C GLY A 114 -1.34 -7.02 -7.46
N LEU A 115 -0.81 -7.29 -6.26
CA LEU A 115 -0.09 -6.30 -5.47
C LEU A 115 1.41 -6.40 -5.68
N GLY A 116 1.97 -7.61 -5.65
CA GLY A 116 3.41 -7.84 -5.60
C GLY A 116 3.97 -7.89 -4.18
N LEU A 117 3.17 -8.33 -3.22
CA LEU A 117 3.62 -8.65 -1.88
C LEU A 117 4.40 -9.97 -1.89
N THR A 118 5.50 -10.04 -1.14
CA THR A 118 6.26 -11.28 -0.91
C THR A 118 5.59 -12.07 0.20
N VAL A 119 4.49 -12.78 -0.11
CA VAL A 119 3.72 -13.55 0.87
C VAL A 119 4.19 -15.00 0.92
N ASP A 120 4.59 -15.46 2.10
CA ASP A 120 4.96 -16.85 2.35
C ASP A 120 3.76 -17.69 2.80
N GLN A 121 2.89 -17.12 3.65
CA GLN A 121 1.79 -17.84 4.27
C GLN A 121 0.48 -17.05 4.29
N VAL A 122 -0.63 -17.79 4.18
CA VAL A 122 -1.99 -17.26 4.32
C VAL A 122 -2.77 -18.16 5.28
N ASP A 123 -2.95 -17.65 6.50
CA ASP A 123 -3.63 -18.30 7.61
C ASP A 123 -5.08 -17.86 7.66
N LEU A 124 -5.99 -18.84 7.58
CA LEU A 124 -7.43 -18.60 7.58
C LEU A 124 -8.06 -19.24 8.80
N ARG A 125 -8.82 -18.44 9.55
CA ARG A 125 -9.66 -18.91 10.65
C ARG A 125 -11.12 -18.79 10.25
N VAL A 126 -11.81 -19.92 10.11
CA VAL A 126 -13.26 -19.92 9.93
C VAL A 126 -13.92 -19.60 11.28
N THR A 127 -14.61 -18.47 11.38
CA THR A 127 -15.20 -17.99 12.64
C THR A 127 -16.72 -18.07 12.66
N ALA A 128 -17.37 -18.24 11.51
CA ALA A 128 -18.82 -18.35 11.41
C ALA A 128 -19.24 -19.20 10.20
N LEU A 129 -20.46 -19.73 10.28
CA LEU A 129 -21.19 -20.26 9.13
C LEU A 129 -22.33 -19.30 8.80
N PHE A 130 -22.62 -19.06 7.52
CA PHE A 130 -23.72 -18.21 7.10
C PHE A 130 -24.62 -18.92 6.10
N ASP A 131 -25.93 -18.77 6.27
CA ASP A 131 -26.92 -19.16 5.28
C ASP A 131 -27.07 -18.02 4.25
N ASP A 132 -27.08 -18.36 2.96
CA ASP A 132 -26.92 -17.40 1.84
C ASP A 132 -28.15 -16.52 1.58
N ASP A 133 -29.13 -16.48 2.49
CA ASP A 133 -30.39 -15.72 2.35
C ASP A 133 -30.31 -14.27 2.87
N ALA A 134 -29.14 -13.79 3.28
CA ALA A 134 -28.96 -12.40 3.68
C ALA A 134 -28.31 -11.60 2.53
N PRO A 135 -29.05 -10.73 1.81
CA PRO A 135 -28.41 -9.82 0.87
C PRO A 135 -27.34 -9.02 1.62
N ALA A 136 -26.15 -8.94 1.00
CA ALA A 136 -25.06 -8.12 1.50
C ALA A 136 -25.59 -6.70 1.77
N GLN A 137 -25.64 -6.31 3.03
CA GLN A 137 -25.93 -4.92 3.39
C GLN A 137 -24.86 -4.06 2.71
N PRO A 138 -25.25 -3.08 1.88
CA PRO A 138 -24.29 -2.15 1.32
C PRO A 138 -23.60 -1.45 2.49
N ALA A 139 -22.29 -1.66 2.61
CA ALA A 139 -21.48 -0.75 3.41
C ALA A 139 -21.70 0.64 2.81
N LEU A 140 -22.19 1.57 3.65
CA LEU A 140 -22.27 2.98 3.30
C LEU A 140 -20.89 3.41 2.82
N VAL A 141 -20.81 3.65 1.51
CA VAL A 141 -19.70 4.36 0.91
C VAL A 141 -19.82 5.81 1.37
N ASP A 142 -19.03 6.19 2.36
CA ASP A 142 -18.72 7.60 2.56
C ASP A 142 -17.98 8.06 1.31
N ALA A 143 -18.71 8.71 0.42
CA ALA A 143 -18.15 9.50 -0.66
C ALA A 143 -17.49 10.72 -0.01
N GLU A 144 -16.19 10.62 0.26
CA GLU A 144 -15.39 11.79 0.59
C GLU A 144 -15.40 12.73 -0.62
N ALA A 145 -16.04 13.88 -0.41
CA ALA A 145 -16.13 14.96 -1.37
C ALA A 145 -14.73 15.53 -1.67
N ASP A 146 -14.49 15.66 -2.97
CA ASP A 146 -13.36 16.31 -3.58
C ASP A 146 -13.36 17.81 -3.26
N VAL A 147 -12.29 18.30 -2.63
CA VAL A 147 -11.95 19.73 -2.63
C VAL A 147 -10.43 19.87 -2.71
N VAL A 148 -9.89 19.77 -3.92
CA VAL A 148 -8.51 20.19 -4.22
C VAL A 148 -8.50 21.71 -4.37
N ASP A 149 -8.20 22.42 -3.28
CA ASP A 149 -7.82 23.83 -3.36
C ASP A 149 -6.32 23.90 -3.64
N SER A 150 -5.99 24.05 -4.92
CA SER A 150 -4.66 24.31 -5.46
C SER A 150 -4.16 25.69 -5.00
N ARG A 151 -3.64 25.76 -3.78
CA ARG A 151 -2.76 26.86 -3.36
C ARG A 151 -1.32 26.44 -3.53
N GLN A 152 -0.80 26.80 -4.70
CA GLN A 152 0.62 26.84 -5.06
C GLN A 152 1.44 27.49 -3.94
N ALA A 153 2.02 26.67 -3.07
CA ALA A 153 3.29 27.02 -2.45
C ALA A 153 4.35 26.62 -3.47
N LYS A 154 5.15 27.58 -3.95
CA LYS A 154 6.31 27.37 -4.84
C LYS A 154 6.99 26.05 -4.46
N GLY A 155 6.77 25.00 -5.24
CA GLY A 155 7.56 23.78 -5.11
C GLY A 155 8.99 24.16 -5.43
N ASP A 156 9.94 23.60 -4.69
CA ASP A 156 11.29 23.55 -5.23
C ASP A 156 11.20 22.83 -6.59
N SER A 157 11.93 23.30 -7.60
CA SER A 157 11.75 22.85 -9.00
C SER A 157 11.90 21.33 -9.17
N ASP A 158 12.58 20.69 -8.22
CA ASP A 158 12.83 19.26 -8.16
C ASP A 158 11.65 18.46 -7.59
N GLU A 159 10.89 19.00 -6.62
CA GLU A 159 9.67 18.35 -6.11
C GLU A 159 8.61 18.28 -7.21
N GLU A 160 8.47 19.36 -7.99
CA GLU A 160 7.57 19.43 -9.15
C GLU A 160 8.00 18.47 -10.25
N ARG A 161 9.31 18.42 -10.56
CA ARG A 161 9.87 17.50 -11.56
C ARG A 161 9.68 16.04 -11.18
N ALA A 162 9.93 15.67 -9.92
CA ALA A 162 9.70 14.33 -9.40
C ALA A 162 8.22 13.95 -9.44
N GLY A 163 7.33 14.86 -9.02
CA GLY A 163 5.89 14.65 -9.08
C GLY A 163 5.39 14.43 -10.51
N GLN A 164 5.87 15.22 -11.47
CA GLN A 164 5.50 15.09 -12.87
C GLN A 164 6.03 13.79 -13.49
N ALA A 165 7.26 13.40 -13.17
CA ALA A 165 7.82 12.12 -13.61
C ALA A 165 6.98 10.94 -13.13
N ALA A 166 6.57 10.94 -11.85
CA ALA A 166 5.72 9.89 -11.31
C ALA A 166 4.32 9.86 -11.96
N LEU A 167 3.68 11.01 -12.17
CA LEU A 167 2.38 11.09 -12.85
C LEU A 167 2.42 10.65 -14.31
N SER A 168 3.59 10.68 -14.95
CA SER A 168 3.76 10.20 -16.33
C SER A 168 3.78 8.67 -16.45
N VAL A 169 3.94 7.95 -15.32
CA VAL A 169 3.99 6.49 -15.32
C VAL A 169 2.60 5.89 -15.47
N LEU A 170 2.45 5.01 -16.47
CA LEU A 170 1.21 4.27 -16.70
C LEU A 170 0.85 3.42 -15.48
N GLY A 171 -0.34 3.64 -14.93
CA GLY A 171 -0.84 2.96 -13.73
C GLY A 171 -0.85 3.83 -12.48
N VAL A 172 -0.26 5.03 -12.52
CA VAL A 172 -0.40 6.02 -11.46
C VAL A 172 -1.73 6.75 -11.64
N ALA A 173 -2.62 6.63 -10.66
CA ALA A 173 -3.92 7.30 -10.69
C ALA A 173 -3.84 8.75 -10.22
N ARG A 174 -3.04 9.01 -9.18
CA ARG A 174 -2.75 10.34 -8.63
C ARG A 174 -1.63 10.26 -7.59
N LEU A 175 -1.02 11.39 -7.29
CA LEU A 175 -0.19 11.56 -6.10
C LEU A 175 -1.07 11.76 -4.85
N THR A 176 -0.60 11.32 -3.69
CA THR A 176 -1.34 11.36 -2.42
C THR A 176 -0.45 11.99 -1.35
N GLY A 177 -0.95 12.84 -0.46
CA GLY A 177 -0.12 13.59 0.50
C GLY A 177 -0.35 13.25 1.97
N ALA A 178 -0.65 11.99 2.27
CA ALA A 178 -1.21 11.55 3.54
C ALA A 178 -0.20 11.60 4.70
N LEU A 179 1.07 11.24 4.43
CA LEU A 179 2.11 11.09 5.45
C LEU A 179 3.05 12.31 5.51
N GLY A 180 2.72 13.37 4.76
CA GLY A 180 3.61 14.50 4.51
C GLY A 180 3.45 15.72 5.40
N GLY A 181 2.66 15.67 6.48
CA GLY A 181 2.43 16.76 7.43
C GLY A 181 1.69 18.00 6.89
N LEU A 182 1.68 18.20 5.57
CA LEU A 182 1.08 19.35 4.87
C LEU A 182 0.31 18.96 3.60
N GLY A 183 -0.03 17.68 3.40
CA GLY A 183 -0.66 17.24 2.14
C GLY A 183 0.32 17.14 0.96
N ARG A 184 1.64 17.20 1.23
CA ARG A 184 2.70 17.05 0.23
C ARG A 184 2.88 15.58 -0.12
N ALA A 185 2.82 15.27 -1.42
CA ALA A 185 3.00 13.91 -1.91
C ALA A 185 4.45 13.55 -2.24
N VAL A 186 5.33 14.54 -2.37
CA VAL A 186 6.76 14.38 -2.60
C VAL A 186 7.49 15.04 -1.43
N HIS A 187 8.41 14.31 -0.80
CA HIS A 187 9.33 14.82 0.22
C HIS A 187 10.75 14.58 -0.23
N ILE A 188 11.52 15.65 -0.28
CA ILE A 188 12.95 15.58 -0.53
C ILE A 188 13.67 15.91 0.77
N GLY A 189 14.53 15.01 1.22
CA GLY A 189 15.34 15.17 2.42
C GLY A 189 16.75 14.61 2.25
N GLU A 190 17.62 14.86 3.21
CA GLU A 190 18.96 14.27 3.27
C GLU A 190 18.93 12.96 4.06
N ARG A 191 19.67 11.95 3.58
CA ARG A 191 19.91 10.73 4.34
C ARG A 191 20.97 11.00 5.41
N SER A 192 20.58 11.04 6.69
CA SER A 192 21.54 11.17 7.81
C SER A 192 22.05 9.84 8.38
N GLU A 193 21.57 8.67 7.94
CA GLU A 193 21.93 7.39 8.58
C GLU A 193 22.50 6.34 7.61
N GLY A 194 23.76 5.98 7.86
CA GLY A 194 24.55 4.95 7.17
C GLY A 194 26.05 5.30 7.11
N THR A 195 26.92 4.30 7.03
CA THR A 195 28.40 4.38 6.92
C THR A 195 28.92 5.07 5.63
N ALA A 196 28.04 5.71 4.85
CA ALA A 196 28.42 6.44 3.66
C ALA A 196 28.94 7.84 4.04
N THR A 197 30.09 8.20 3.48
CA THR A 197 30.85 9.42 3.78
C THR A 197 30.24 10.73 3.28
N LEU A 198 29.09 10.71 2.58
CA LEU A 198 28.38 11.91 2.10
C LEU A 198 26.85 11.75 2.28
N PRO A 199 26.13 12.80 2.73
CA PRO A 199 24.68 12.81 2.74
C PRO A 199 24.18 12.63 1.30
N ARG A 200 23.41 11.56 1.06
CA ARG A 200 22.76 11.34 -0.24
C ARG A 200 21.32 11.80 -0.15
N ARG A 201 20.87 12.54 -1.15
CA ARG A 201 19.49 13.00 -1.27
C ARG A 201 18.54 11.80 -1.33
N HIS A 202 17.41 11.93 -0.63
CA HIS A 202 16.37 10.93 -0.54
C HIS A 202 15.02 11.54 -0.92
N VAL A 203 14.33 10.90 -1.84
CA VAL A 203 12.98 11.28 -2.27
C VAL A 203 12.00 10.25 -1.76
N ARG A 204 10.99 10.69 -1.03
CA ARG A 204 9.84 9.88 -0.66
C ARG A 204 8.63 10.36 -1.45
N ILE A 205 7.99 9.47 -2.20
CA ILE A 205 6.81 9.79 -3.00
C ILE A 205 5.63 8.93 -2.62
N GLU A 206 4.48 9.56 -2.45
CA GLU A 206 3.22 8.92 -2.06
C GLU A 206 2.23 8.97 -3.23
N LEU A 207 1.63 7.84 -3.59
CA LEU A 207 0.75 7.72 -4.75
C LEU A 207 -0.38 6.70 -4.60
N ALA A 208 -1.40 6.84 -5.44
CA ALA A 208 -2.42 5.83 -5.66
C ALA A 208 -2.22 5.15 -7.02
N VAL A 209 -2.36 3.82 -7.06
CA VAL A 209 -2.26 3.01 -8.27
C VAL A 209 -3.66 2.69 -8.79
N SER A 210 -3.85 2.78 -10.12
CA SER A 210 -5.04 2.29 -10.81
C SER A 210 -4.96 0.78 -11.06
N GLY A 211 -6.08 0.09 -11.01
CA GLY A 211 -6.18 -1.33 -11.33
C GLY A 211 -5.76 -1.67 -12.76
N GLY A 212 -5.50 -2.96 -13.00
CA GLY A 212 -5.09 -3.49 -14.31
C GLY A 212 -3.59 -3.68 -14.49
N ARG A 213 -2.77 -3.12 -13.60
CA ARG A 213 -1.34 -3.47 -13.47
C ARG A 213 -1.02 -3.88 -12.04
N ARG A 214 0.02 -4.71 -11.90
CA ARG A 214 0.55 -5.09 -10.60
C ARG A 214 1.12 -3.87 -9.89
N ALA A 215 0.74 -3.64 -8.63
CA ALA A 215 1.13 -2.42 -7.91
C ALA A 215 2.66 -2.27 -7.75
N LEU A 216 3.38 -3.37 -7.51
CA LEU A 216 4.84 -3.39 -7.44
C LEU A 216 5.50 -2.92 -8.75
N ASP A 217 4.98 -3.34 -9.91
CA ASP A 217 5.59 -2.98 -11.19
C ASP A 217 5.39 -1.49 -11.47
N VAL A 218 4.22 -0.93 -11.15
CA VAL A 218 3.97 0.52 -11.21
C VAL A 218 4.90 1.27 -10.26
N ALA A 219 5.08 0.79 -9.03
CA ALA A 219 5.95 1.43 -8.05
C ALA A 219 7.43 1.41 -8.49
N ARG A 220 7.90 0.32 -9.10
CA ARG A 220 9.25 0.22 -9.70
C ARG A 220 9.44 1.20 -10.85
N ASP A 221 8.45 1.28 -11.75
CA ASP A 221 8.48 2.22 -12.88
C ASP A 221 8.53 3.68 -12.38
N VAL A 222 7.74 4.02 -11.35
CA VAL A 222 7.79 5.34 -10.70
C VAL A 222 9.15 5.60 -10.09
N ARG A 223 9.71 4.63 -9.36
CA ARG A 223 11.03 4.76 -8.74
C ARG A 223 12.10 5.08 -9.80
N ALA A 224 12.12 4.32 -10.90
CA ALA A 224 13.03 4.57 -12.01
C ALA A 224 12.81 5.94 -12.64
N ALA A 225 11.57 6.29 -12.98
CA ALA A 225 11.25 7.58 -13.61
C ALA A 225 11.66 8.78 -12.75
N VAL A 226 11.44 8.73 -11.44
CA VAL A 226 11.82 9.81 -10.51
C VAL A 226 13.34 9.89 -10.34
N THR A 227 14.03 8.75 -10.26
CA THR A 227 15.50 8.73 -10.20
C THR A 227 16.12 9.35 -11.45
N GLU A 228 15.63 9.02 -12.65
CA GLU A 228 16.13 9.56 -13.92
C GLU A 228 15.76 11.04 -14.13
N ALA A 229 14.65 11.50 -13.54
CA ALA A 229 14.22 12.88 -13.66
C ALA A 229 15.10 13.86 -12.86
N LEU A 230 15.88 13.37 -11.89
CA LEU A 230 16.70 14.19 -11.00
C LEU A 230 18.19 13.96 -11.28
N SER A 231 18.93 15.04 -11.51
CA SER A 231 20.32 15.00 -11.99
C SER A 231 21.28 14.26 -11.05
N ASP A 232 20.98 14.24 -9.75
CA ASP A 232 21.80 13.62 -8.71
C ASP A 232 21.45 12.14 -8.46
N HIS A 233 20.49 11.58 -9.20
CA HIS A 233 20.04 10.18 -9.09
C HIS A 233 19.79 9.76 -7.64
N PRO A 234 18.88 10.46 -6.93
CA PRO A 234 18.68 10.24 -5.52
C PRO A 234 18.10 8.85 -5.24
N SER A 235 18.22 8.44 -3.99
CA SER A 235 17.48 7.27 -3.51
C SER A 235 15.99 7.61 -3.46
N VAL A 236 15.14 6.74 -4.03
CA VAL A 236 13.69 6.97 -4.10
C VAL A 236 12.94 5.87 -3.34
N ALA A 237 12.08 6.27 -2.42
CA ALA A 237 11.11 5.45 -1.70
C ALA A 237 9.70 5.73 -2.24
N VAL A 238 9.00 4.69 -2.69
CA VAL A 238 7.62 4.81 -3.22
C VAL A 238 6.62 4.22 -2.23
N LEU A 239 5.61 5.02 -1.87
CA LEU A 239 4.56 4.64 -0.94
C LEU A 239 3.23 4.59 -1.68
N VAL A 240 2.69 3.40 -1.87
CA VAL A 240 1.36 3.18 -2.43
C VAL A 240 0.34 3.30 -1.30
N THR A 241 -0.48 4.34 -1.33
CA THR A 241 -1.49 4.61 -0.28
C THR A 241 -2.88 4.14 -0.67
N ALA A 242 -3.11 3.82 -1.94
CA ALA A 242 -4.36 3.24 -2.43
C ALA A 242 -4.12 2.42 -3.70
N VAL A 243 -4.88 1.31 -3.84
CA VAL A 243 -4.99 0.53 -5.08
C VAL A 243 -6.47 0.52 -5.44
N ARG A 244 -6.83 0.96 -6.64
CA ARG A 244 -8.22 1.04 -7.10
C ARG A 244 -8.57 -0.08 -8.07
#